data_AF-A0A956ITV3-F1
#
_entry.id   AF-A0A956ITV3-F1
#
_cell.length_a   1.000
_cell.length_b   1.000
_cell.length_c   1.000
_cell.angle_alpha   90.00
_cell.angle_beta   90.00
_cell.angle_gamma   90.00
#
_symmetry.space_group_name_H-M   'P 1'
#
loop_
_entity.id
_entity.type
_entity.pdbx_description
1 polymer ?
#
loop_
_entity_poly.entity_id
_entity_poly.type
_entity_poly.pdbx_seq_one_letter_code
_entity_poly.pdbx_strand_id
1 'polypeptide(L)'
;MSRVIASKLRFAGALAGLVLLMGGCGDDGTGSESGSASASTGDATSGGSGSSGSASGSATDNSGSASDSAGSSGGVDTDTAGADGCTSKTYWTMGDLESPLMHPGGACLTCHDKQVGEDIVGRLAIAGTVYPTLHEPDDCNGITNADGPVTVEITTADNQVINLSVNSAGNFFYDLEENPPIMFPVKAKVKRGGMELAMAAEQATGDCNSCHSEAGANNAPGRIIAP
;
A
#
# COMPACT_ATOMS: atom_id res chain seq x y z
N MET A 1 71.58 1.11 -0.85
CA MET A 1 70.98 0.42 0.31
C MET A 1 69.46 0.36 0.05
N SER A 2 68.90 -0.44 -0.87
CA SER A 2 68.67 -1.90 -0.87
C SER A 2 68.20 -2.47 0.47
N ARG A 3 66.88 -2.52 0.74
CA ARG A 3 66.00 -3.66 0.42
C ARG A 3 64.59 -3.48 1.01
N VAL A 4 63.62 -3.79 0.16
CA VAL A 4 62.19 -4.01 0.40
C VAL A 4 62.01 -5.22 1.33
N ILE A 5 61.10 -5.13 2.31
CA ILE A 5 60.60 -6.31 3.05
C ILE A 5 59.07 -6.29 3.01
N ALA A 6 58.53 -7.28 2.32
CA ALA A 6 57.11 -7.58 2.22
C ALA A 6 56.60 -8.19 3.54
N SER A 7 55.37 -7.85 3.93
CA SER A 7 54.62 -8.64 4.90
C SER A 7 53.25 -8.98 4.32
N LYS A 8 53.15 -10.20 3.77
CA LYS A 8 51.90 -10.85 3.41
C LYS A 8 51.30 -11.39 4.70
N LEU A 9 50.17 -10.85 5.14
CA LEU A 9 49.35 -11.49 6.18
C LEU A 9 48.13 -12.12 5.52
N ARG A 10 48.14 -13.45 5.44
CA ARG A 10 47.00 -14.28 5.06
C ARG A 10 46.23 -14.59 6.34
N PHE A 11 44.97 -14.19 6.42
CA PHE A 11 44.01 -14.78 7.35
C PHE A 11 42.99 -15.58 6.54
N ALA A 12 43.13 -16.89 6.59
CA ALA A 12 42.07 -17.83 6.29
C ALA A 12 41.45 -18.21 7.63
N GLY A 13 40.14 -18.03 7.76
CA GLY A 13 39.36 -18.37 8.94
C GLY A 13 37.90 -18.51 8.57
N ALA A 14 37.53 -19.70 8.12
CA ALA A 14 36.15 -20.13 7.97
C ALA A 14 35.52 -20.34 9.35
N LEU A 15 34.28 -19.89 9.57
CA LEU A 15 33.42 -20.54 10.56
C LEU A 15 31.93 -20.35 10.22
N ALA A 16 31.29 -21.51 10.06
CA ALA A 16 29.93 -21.88 10.48
C ALA A 16 28.75 -21.02 10.01
N GLY A 17 28.00 -21.60 9.07
CA GLY A 17 26.63 -21.21 8.78
C GLY A 17 25.69 -21.49 9.95
N LEU A 18 24.75 -20.58 10.13
CA LEU A 18 23.50 -20.80 10.83
C LEU A 18 22.38 -20.44 9.84
N VAL A 19 21.82 -21.48 9.21
CA VAL A 19 20.59 -21.36 8.42
C VAL A 19 19.45 -21.21 9.41
N LEU A 20 18.96 -19.97 9.61
CA LEU A 20 17.65 -19.74 10.18
C LEU A 20 16.61 -20.00 9.10
N LEU A 21 15.79 -21.01 9.31
CA LEU A 21 14.53 -21.23 8.59
C LEU A 21 13.56 -20.11 8.97
N MET A 22 13.49 -19.06 8.16
CA MET A 22 12.33 -18.14 8.14
C MET A 22 11.29 -18.73 7.19
N GLY A 23 10.10 -19.00 7.72
CA GLY A 23 8.93 -19.37 6.95
C GLY A 23 8.51 -18.20 6.07
N GLY A 24 8.92 -18.24 4.81
CA GLY A 24 8.35 -17.44 3.74
C GLY A 24 7.00 -17.98 3.29
N CYS A 25 6.25 -17.12 2.62
CA CYS A 25 4.98 -17.40 1.95
C CYS A 25 5.04 -18.71 1.15
N GLY A 26 4.16 -19.65 1.48
CA GLY A 26 3.94 -20.88 0.71
C GLY A 26 2.82 -20.66 -0.30
N ASP A 27 3.19 -20.61 -1.57
CA ASP A 27 2.32 -20.82 -2.72
C ASP A 27 2.22 -22.32 -3.01
N ASP A 28 1.02 -22.91 -2.90
CA ASP A 28 0.69 -24.18 -3.53
C ASP A 28 -0.26 -23.90 -4.70
N GLY A 29 0.34 -23.79 -5.89
CA GLY A 29 -0.39 -23.84 -7.16
C GLY A 29 -0.73 -25.27 -7.53
N THR A 30 -1.97 -25.51 -7.96
CA THR A 30 -2.30 -26.65 -8.81
C THR A 30 -2.89 -26.15 -10.12
N GLY A 31 -2.11 -26.29 -11.18
CA GLY A 31 -2.54 -26.10 -12.56
C GLY A 31 -3.54 -27.17 -12.99
N SER A 32 -4.36 -26.82 -13.97
CA SER A 32 -5.00 -27.77 -14.87
C SER A 32 -5.06 -27.15 -16.25
N GLU A 33 -4.20 -27.65 -17.11
CA GLU A 33 -4.21 -27.43 -18.54
C GLU A 33 -5.44 -28.13 -19.14
N SER A 34 -6.17 -27.43 -20.00
CA SER A 34 -7.00 -28.05 -21.03
C SER A 34 -7.15 -27.04 -22.16
N GLY A 35 -6.35 -27.24 -23.21
CA GLY A 35 -6.51 -26.51 -24.46
C GLY A 35 -7.74 -27.00 -25.23
N SER A 36 -8.35 -26.08 -25.99
CA SER A 36 -9.02 -26.37 -27.27
C SER A 36 -9.28 -25.07 -28.03
N ALA A 37 -9.29 -25.21 -29.35
CA ALA A 37 -8.91 -24.24 -30.36
C ALA A 37 -9.95 -23.15 -30.72
N SER A 38 -9.45 -22.14 -31.43
CA SER A 38 -10.16 -21.06 -32.12
C SER A 38 -11.30 -21.51 -33.04
N ALA A 39 -12.38 -20.73 -33.06
CA ALA A 39 -13.14 -20.42 -34.28
C ALA A 39 -13.86 -19.07 -34.13
N SER A 40 -13.55 -18.15 -35.03
CA SER A 40 -14.22 -16.88 -35.27
C SER A 40 -15.19 -17.00 -36.45
N THR A 41 -16.40 -16.45 -36.31
CA THR A 41 -17.43 -16.00 -37.29
C THR A 41 -18.76 -15.97 -36.53
N GLY A 42 -19.73 -15.06 -36.64
CA GLY A 42 -19.96 -13.83 -37.38
C GLY A 42 -21.40 -13.37 -37.03
N ASP A 43 -21.60 -12.05 -37.00
CA ASP A 43 -22.84 -11.27 -37.27
C ASP A 43 -24.25 -11.57 -36.68
N ALA A 44 -24.82 -10.46 -36.19
CA ALA A 44 -26.16 -9.91 -36.47
C ALA A 44 -27.43 -10.27 -35.65
N THR A 45 -28.00 -9.20 -35.08
CA THR A 45 -29.44 -8.78 -35.03
C THR A 45 -30.38 -9.13 -33.87
N SER A 46 -30.76 -8.05 -33.15
CA SER A 46 -32.12 -7.52 -32.94
C SER A 46 -33.16 -8.22 -32.04
N GLY A 47 -33.68 -7.48 -31.04
CA GLY A 47 -35.15 -7.34 -30.85
C GLY A 47 -35.75 -7.45 -29.43
N GLY A 48 -36.42 -6.36 -28.99
CA GLY A 48 -37.62 -6.33 -28.11
C GLY A 48 -37.38 -6.33 -26.58
N SER A 49 -37.62 -5.26 -25.79
CA SER A 49 -38.84 -4.47 -25.47
C SER A 49 -39.87 -5.12 -24.51
N GLY A 50 -40.15 -4.40 -23.40
CA GLY A 50 -41.36 -4.47 -22.54
C GLY A 50 -41.19 -5.25 -21.22
N SER A 51 -41.74 -4.87 -20.07
CA SER A 51 -42.65 -3.77 -19.69
C SER A 51 -42.82 -3.76 -18.15
N SER A 52 -43.22 -2.62 -17.57
CA SER A 52 -44.02 -2.41 -16.33
C SER A 52 -43.59 -3.13 -15.03
N GLY A 53 -43.30 -2.46 -13.91
CA GLY A 53 -44.07 -1.39 -13.27
C GLY A 53 -44.88 -1.96 -12.10
N SER A 54 -44.60 -1.53 -10.87
CA SER A 54 -45.56 -1.49 -9.75
C SER A 54 -44.98 -0.71 -8.58
N ALA A 55 -45.67 0.38 -8.25
CA ALA A 55 -45.49 1.18 -7.04
C ALA A 55 -46.44 0.66 -5.94
N SER A 56 -45.94 0.60 -4.72
CA SER A 56 -46.65 0.68 -3.42
C SER A 56 -45.58 0.49 -2.36
N GLY A 57 -45.51 1.19 -1.24
CA GLY A 57 -46.40 2.16 -0.63
C GLY A 57 -45.80 2.45 0.75
N SER A 58 -45.99 3.69 1.19
CA SER A 58 -45.70 4.30 2.49
C SER A 58 -45.58 3.39 3.72
N ALA A 59 -44.59 3.67 4.57
CA ALA A 59 -44.82 3.92 6.01
C ALA A 59 -43.59 4.61 6.63
N THR A 60 -43.78 5.87 7.01
CA THR A 60 -42.99 6.56 8.01
C THR A 60 -43.35 5.99 9.39
N ASP A 61 -42.38 5.47 10.13
CA ASP A 61 -42.53 5.31 11.59
C ASP A 61 -41.27 5.84 12.27
N ASN A 62 -41.40 7.06 12.78
CA ASN A 62 -40.53 7.60 13.82
C ASN A 62 -41.21 7.33 15.17
N SER A 63 -40.62 6.49 16.00
CA SER A 63 -40.91 6.42 17.43
C SER A 63 -39.65 6.00 18.15
N GLY A 64 -39.06 6.95 18.87
CA GLY A 64 -37.85 6.75 19.63
C GLY A 64 -38.03 5.82 20.83
N SER A 65 -36.91 5.29 21.29
CA SER A 65 -36.71 4.95 22.70
C SER A 65 -35.25 5.19 23.03
N ALA A 66 -35.08 5.99 24.08
CA ALA A 66 -33.80 6.42 24.60
C ALA A 66 -33.10 5.30 25.39
N SER A 67 -31.79 5.45 25.45
CA SER A 67 -30.87 5.07 26.54
C SER A 67 -30.78 3.59 26.91
N ASP A 68 -29.62 3.00 26.61
CA ASP A 68 -28.73 2.49 27.66
C ASP A 68 -27.27 2.59 27.20
N SER A 69 -26.48 3.39 27.92
CA SER A 69 -25.04 3.49 27.76
C SER A 69 -24.37 2.31 28.45
N ALA A 70 -23.68 1.47 27.69
CA ALA A 70 -22.62 0.60 28.21
C ALA A 70 -21.38 0.82 27.33
N GLY A 71 -20.30 1.27 27.97
CA GLY A 71 -19.12 1.82 27.32
C GLY A 71 -18.44 0.86 26.36
N SER A 72 -18.02 1.43 25.21
CA SER A 72 -16.97 0.86 24.39
C SER A 72 -16.00 1.99 24.05
N SER A 73 -14.76 1.81 24.49
CA SER A 73 -13.61 2.61 24.09
C SER A 73 -13.55 2.75 22.57
N GLY A 74 -13.39 4.00 22.10
CA GLY A 74 -13.58 4.42 20.72
C GLY A 74 -12.91 3.53 19.68
N GLY A 75 -13.74 2.75 18.99
CA GLY A 75 -13.52 2.45 17.59
C GLY A 75 -14.06 3.66 16.81
N VAL A 76 -13.21 4.28 16.00
CA VAL A 76 -13.67 5.24 15.01
C VAL A 76 -14.66 4.52 14.09
N ASP A 77 -15.88 5.05 13.97
CA ASP A 77 -16.81 4.63 12.93
C ASP A 77 -16.13 4.82 11.59
N THR A 78 -15.82 3.72 10.90
CA THR A 78 -15.27 3.68 9.54
C THR A 78 -16.35 4.06 8.52
N ASP A 79 -16.90 5.27 8.65
CA ASP A 79 -17.82 5.90 7.67
C ASP A 79 -17.17 6.00 6.27
N THR A 80 -15.84 5.94 6.18
CA THR A 80 -15.07 5.84 4.93
C THR A 80 -15.27 4.51 4.16
N ALA A 81 -16.10 3.60 4.66
CA ALA A 81 -16.54 2.41 3.94
C ALA A 81 -17.55 2.77 2.84
N GLY A 82 -17.09 3.03 1.61
CA GLY A 82 -17.96 2.83 0.45
C GLY A 82 -17.92 3.86 -0.68
N ALA A 83 -16.85 4.63 -0.86
CA ALA A 83 -16.65 5.28 -2.16
C ALA A 83 -15.93 4.31 -3.10
N ASP A 84 -16.69 3.58 -3.91
CA ASP A 84 -16.11 2.87 -5.05
C ASP A 84 -15.64 3.91 -6.08
N GLY A 85 -14.34 3.93 -6.37
CA GLY A 85 -13.73 4.78 -7.39
C GLY A 85 -12.86 5.94 -6.85
N CYS A 86 -12.37 6.76 -7.77
CA CYS A 86 -11.40 7.82 -7.45
C CYS A 86 -12.09 9.05 -6.87
N THR A 87 -11.99 9.24 -5.55
CA THR A 87 -12.72 10.31 -4.85
C THR A 87 -12.13 11.68 -5.11
N SER A 88 -10.82 11.75 -5.38
CA SER A 88 -10.16 12.98 -5.80
C SER A 88 -10.61 13.45 -7.19
N LYS A 89 -11.22 12.56 -7.99
CA LYS A 89 -11.64 12.79 -9.39
C LYS A 89 -10.48 13.22 -10.30
N THR A 90 -9.25 13.00 -9.86
CA THR A 90 -8.05 13.32 -10.62
C THR A 90 -7.15 12.11 -10.64
N TYR A 91 -6.66 11.80 -11.83
CA TYR A 91 -5.80 10.64 -12.05
C TYR A 91 -4.40 11.11 -12.40
N TRP A 92 -3.42 10.26 -12.09
CA TRP A 92 -2.08 10.37 -12.59
C TRP A 92 -2.05 10.21 -14.11
N THR A 93 -1.27 11.04 -14.78
CA THR A 93 -1.19 11.05 -16.26
C THR A 93 0.24 11.08 -16.80
N MET A 94 1.25 11.04 -15.94
CA MET A 94 2.65 11.26 -16.36
C MET A 94 3.41 9.95 -16.59
N GLY A 95 2.72 8.80 -16.56
CA GLY A 95 3.30 7.47 -16.76
C GLY A 95 4.41 7.17 -15.75
N ASP A 96 5.44 6.45 -16.20
CA ASP A 96 6.54 5.98 -15.35
C ASP A 96 7.74 6.95 -15.30
N LEU A 97 7.55 8.20 -15.72
CA LEU A 97 8.61 9.20 -15.62
C LEU A 97 8.92 9.49 -14.16
N GLU A 98 10.17 9.21 -13.75
CA GLU A 98 10.63 9.40 -12.38
C GLU A 98 10.33 10.82 -11.88
N SER A 99 9.64 10.89 -10.75
CA SER A 99 9.40 12.13 -10.03
C SER A 99 9.08 11.83 -8.57
N PRO A 100 9.27 12.77 -7.63
CA PRO A 100 8.83 12.56 -6.26
C PRO A 100 7.32 12.33 -6.12
N LEU A 101 6.53 12.72 -7.13
CA LEU A 101 5.09 12.51 -7.12
C LEU A 101 4.75 11.06 -7.36
N MET A 102 5.28 10.45 -8.43
CA MET A 102 4.98 9.09 -8.94
C MET A 102 3.48 8.75 -9.06
N HIS A 103 3.19 7.70 -9.83
CA HIS A 103 1.83 7.21 -9.94
C HIS A 103 1.37 6.56 -8.60
N PRO A 104 0.21 6.93 -8.05
CA PRO A 104 -0.23 6.42 -6.75
C PRO A 104 -0.87 5.02 -6.81
N GLY A 105 -0.88 4.30 -5.69
CA GLY A 105 -1.63 3.05 -5.53
C GLY A 105 -0.83 1.77 -5.82
N GLY A 106 0.09 1.79 -6.77
CA GLY A 106 0.90 0.62 -7.11
C GLY A 106 1.90 0.17 -6.03
N ALA A 107 2.35 -1.09 -6.10
CA ALA A 107 3.42 -1.63 -5.26
C ALA A 107 4.77 -0.97 -5.63
N CYS A 108 5.18 0.01 -4.83
CA CYS A 108 6.25 0.94 -5.17
C CYS A 108 7.60 0.23 -5.29
N LEU A 109 8.02 -0.48 -4.25
CA LEU A 109 9.34 -1.14 -4.24
C LEU A 109 9.38 -2.25 -5.30
N THR A 110 8.28 -3.00 -5.47
CA THR A 110 8.19 -4.01 -6.53
C THR A 110 8.41 -3.42 -7.93
N CYS A 111 7.89 -2.23 -8.21
CA CYS A 111 8.14 -1.53 -9.48
C CYS A 111 9.60 -1.06 -9.57
N HIS A 112 10.09 -0.41 -8.50
CA HIS A 112 11.46 0.11 -8.40
C HIS A 112 12.56 -0.96 -8.27
N ASP A 113 12.22 -2.23 -8.07
CA ASP A 113 13.18 -3.33 -8.13
C ASP A 113 13.25 -3.98 -9.52
N LYS A 114 12.18 -3.86 -10.32
CA LYS A 114 12.00 -4.62 -11.57
C LYS A 114 12.09 -3.78 -12.84
N GLN A 115 11.74 -2.50 -12.77
CA GLN A 115 11.40 -1.70 -13.96
C GLN A 115 12.26 -0.44 -14.12
N VAL A 116 13.18 -0.19 -13.20
CA VAL A 116 14.06 0.99 -13.21
C VAL A 116 15.52 0.58 -13.48
N GLY A 117 16.36 1.56 -13.81
CA GLY A 117 17.80 1.35 -14.00
C GLY A 117 18.50 0.87 -12.74
N GLU A 118 19.66 0.21 -12.89
CA GLU A 118 20.46 -0.32 -11.77
C GLU A 118 20.87 0.76 -10.74
N ASP A 119 20.84 2.03 -11.13
CA ASP A 119 21.11 3.20 -10.30
C ASP A 119 19.98 3.54 -9.31
N ILE A 120 18.77 3.02 -9.53
CA ILE A 120 17.57 3.32 -8.72
C ILE A 120 17.12 2.10 -7.90
N VAL A 121 17.52 0.90 -8.30
CA VAL A 121 17.17 -0.36 -7.60
C VAL A 121 17.68 -0.32 -6.16
N GLY A 122 16.80 -0.64 -5.21
CA GLY A 122 17.13 -0.63 -3.78
C GLY A 122 17.33 0.76 -3.17
N ARG A 123 16.99 1.86 -3.88
CA ARG A 123 17.05 3.22 -3.32
C ARG A 123 15.93 3.47 -2.30
N LEU A 124 14.75 2.90 -2.49
CA LEU A 124 13.61 3.09 -1.60
C LEU A 124 13.53 1.98 -0.54
N ALA A 125 13.51 2.36 0.74
CA ALA A 125 13.29 1.41 1.83
C ALA A 125 11.81 1.25 2.20
N ILE A 126 11.05 2.33 2.10
CA ILE A 126 9.62 2.40 2.45
C ILE A 126 8.95 3.31 1.43
N ALA A 127 7.80 2.90 0.89
CA ALA A 127 6.99 3.76 0.06
C ALA A 127 5.52 3.32 0.05
N GLY A 128 4.64 4.29 -0.20
CA GLY A 128 3.23 4.03 -0.40
C GLY A 128 2.41 5.28 -0.65
N THR A 129 1.09 5.11 -0.62
CA THR A 129 0.10 6.17 -0.88
C THR A 129 -0.94 6.26 0.22
N VAL A 130 -1.26 7.47 0.68
CA VAL A 130 -2.40 7.75 1.56
C VAL A 130 -3.57 8.30 0.74
N TYR A 131 -4.75 7.75 0.95
CA TYR A 131 -6.00 8.11 0.27
C TYR A 131 -7.03 8.73 1.22
N PRO A 132 -8.01 9.47 0.69
CA PRO A 132 -9.21 9.83 1.43
C PRO A 132 -10.08 8.61 1.77
N THR A 133 -10.15 7.60 0.89
CA THR A 133 -11.02 6.43 1.09
C THR A 133 -10.34 5.07 0.94
N LEU A 134 -11.01 4.02 1.43
CA LEU A 134 -10.41 2.70 1.65
C LEU A 134 -10.19 1.89 0.35
N HIS A 135 -10.94 2.18 -0.72
CA HIS A 135 -10.96 1.36 -1.94
C HIS A 135 -10.73 2.20 -3.20
N GLU A 136 -9.73 3.08 -3.17
CA GLU A 136 -9.41 3.90 -4.35
C GLU A 136 -8.59 3.09 -5.37
N PRO A 137 -8.87 3.23 -6.66
CA PRO A 137 -8.13 2.53 -7.70
C PRO A 137 -6.70 3.05 -7.82
N ASP A 138 -5.82 2.23 -8.40
CA ASP A 138 -4.50 2.69 -8.81
C ASP A 138 -4.61 3.91 -9.75
N ASP A 139 -3.56 4.73 -9.77
CA ASP A 139 -3.47 6.00 -10.48
C ASP A 139 -4.46 7.08 -10.03
N CYS A 140 -5.35 6.83 -9.07
CA CYS A 140 -6.09 7.91 -8.45
C CYS A 140 -5.16 8.77 -7.58
N ASN A 141 -5.20 10.09 -7.71
CA ASN A 141 -4.42 10.94 -6.80
C ASN A 141 -4.97 10.80 -5.38
N GLY A 142 -4.07 10.52 -4.45
CA GLY A 142 -4.40 10.36 -3.04
C GLY A 142 -4.65 11.69 -2.32
N ILE A 143 -4.50 11.66 -1.01
CA ILE A 143 -4.82 12.79 -0.16
C ILE A 143 -3.83 13.94 -0.36
N THR A 144 -4.33 15.17 -0.37
CA THR A 144 -3.50 16.37 -0.37
C THR A 144 -3.38 16.96 1.02
N ASN A 145 -2.38 17.82 1.24
CA ASN A 145 -2.22 18.56 2.49
C ASN A 145 -3.12 19.80 2.59
N ALA A 146 -4.17 19.91 1.76
CA ALA A 146 -5.06 21.08 1.74
C ALA A 146 -5.77 21.30 3.08
N ASP A 147 -6.20 20.22 3.73
CA ASP A 147 -6.88 20.24 5.04
C ASP A 147 -5.92 20.10 6.23
N GLY A 148 -4.62 20.22 5.97
CA GLY A 148 -3.55 20.10 6.96
C GLY A 148 -2.54 19.00 6.60
N PRO A 149 -1.35 19.03 7.24
CA PRO A 149 -0.28 18.09 6.95
C PRO A 149 -0.67 16.66 7.34
N VAL A 150 -0.47 15.73 6.42
CA VAL A 150 -0.50 14.29 6.69
C VAL A 150 0.93 13.79 6.84
N THR A 151 1.16 13.01 7.90
CA THR A 151 2.46 12.41 8.16
C THR A 151 2.29 10.92 8.38
N VAL A 152 3.12 10.13 7.72
CA VAL A 152 3.26 8.70 8.01
C VAL A 152 4.44 8.52 8.95
N GLU A 153 4.15 8.13 10.19
CA GLU A 153 5.17 7.86 11.21
C GLU A 153 5.51 6.37 11.16
N ILE A 154 6.78 6.06 10.90
CA ILE A 154 7.33 4.71 10.91
C ILE A 154 8.12 4.50 12.20
N THR A 155 7.87 3.39 12.89
CA THR A 155 8.70 2.90 13.98
C THR A 155 9.47 1.67 13.51
N THR A 156 10.78 1.71 13.60
CA THR A 156 11.69 0.64 13.18
C THR A 156 11.94 -0.38 14.29
N ALA A 157 12.56 -1.53 13.98
CA ALA A 157 12.85 -2.57 14.96
C ALA A 157 13.84 -2.14 16.07
N ASP A 158 14.70 -1.16 15.80
CA ASP A 158 15.58 -0.53 16.78
C ASP A 158 14.93 0.67 17.50
N ASN A 159 13.61 0.86 17.32
CA ASN A 159 12.79 1.92 17.92
C ASN A 159 13.12 3.34 17.42
N GLN A 160 13.69 3.47 16.23
CA GLN A 160 13.78 4.76 15.55
C GLN A 160 12.38 5.17 15.07
N VAL A 161 12.06 6.45 15.24
CA VAL A 161 10.81 7.04 14.73
C VAL A 161 11.15 7.96 13.56
N ILE A 162 10.59 7.64 12.40
CA ILE A 162 10.78 8.37 11.14
C ILE A 162 9.44 8.98 10.75
N ASN A 163 9.43 10.25 10.35
CA ASN A 163 8.21 10.94 9.92
C ASN A 163 8.30 11.28 8.43
N LEU A 164 7.46 10.63 7.62
CA LEU A 164 7.41 10.82 6.17
C LEU A 164 6.27 11.78 5.83
N SER A 165 6.60 12.84 5.09
CA SER A 165 5.59 13.77 4.60
C SER A 165 4.90 13.20 3.37
N VAL A 166 3.58 13.36 3.32
CA VAL A 166 2.79 12.99 2.14
C VAL A 166 2.86 14.13 1.11
N ASN A 167 3.14 13.82 -0.14
CA ASN A 167 3.24 14.79 -1.23
C ASN A 167 1.86 15.12 -1.83
N SER A 168 1.81 15.91 -2.91
CA SER A 168 0.54 16.32 -3.53
C SER A 168 -0.20 15.24 -4.33
N ALA A 169 0.44 14.10 -4.62
CA ALA A 169 -0.19 12.92 -5.23
C ALA A 169 -0.66 11.90 -4.17
N GLY A 170 -0.47 12.19 -2.88
CA GLY A 170 -0.75 11.27 -1.78
C GLY A 170 0.39 10.30 -1.47
N ASN A 171 1.51 10.38 -2.19
CA ASN A 171 2.63 9.46 -2.02
C ASN A 171 3.59 9.90 -0.91
N PHE A 172 4.23 8.92 -0.28
CA PHE A 172 5.30 9.09 0.69
C PHE A 172 6.38 8.04 0.43
N PHE A 173 7.63 8.36 0.78
CA PHE A 173 8.74 7.44 0.61
C PHE A 173 9.89 7.76 1.58
N TYR A 174 10.75 6.77 1.80
CA TYR A 174 12.03 6.90 2.48
C TYR A 174 13.15 6.48 1.54
N ASP A 175 14.01 7.44 1.22
CA ASP A 175 15.13 7.29 0.30
C ASP A 175 16.44 6.99 1.04
N LEU A 176 17.08 5.87 0.70
CA LEU A 176 18.34 5.39 1.30
C LEU A 176 19.58 6.11 0.78
N GLU A 177 19.48 6.87 -0.31
CA GLU A 177 20.57 7.75 -0.75
C GLU A 177 20.70 8.96 0.19
N GLU A 178 19.56 9.46 0.67
CA GLU A 178 19.49 10.63 1.52
C GLU A 178 19.50 10.31 3.01
N ASN A 179 19.20 9.05 3.39
CA ASN A 179 18.94 8.67 4.77
C ASN A 179 19.63 7.33 5.14
N PRO A 180 19.91 7.09 6.44
CA PRO A 180 20.51 5.83 6.87
C PRO A 180 19.60 4.62 6.64
N PRO A 181 20.17 3.39 6.57
CA PRO A 181 19.38 2.16 6.48
C PRO A 181 18.38 1.96 7.62
N ILE A 182 17.27 1.29 7.31
CA ILE A 182 16.19 0.99 8.25
C ILE A 182 16.28 -0.46 8.74
N MET A 183 15.95 -0.68 10.02
CA MET A 183 15.81 -2.00 10.62
C MET A 183 14.36 -2.48 10.58
N PHE A 184 14.14 -3.64 9.96
CA PHE A 184 12.85 -4.34 9.94
C PHE A 184 12.74 -5.36 11.10
N PRO A 185 11.51 -5.69 11.55
CA PRO A 185 10.23 -5.24 11.00
C PRO A 185 9.87 -3.80 11.44
N VAL A 186 8.92 -3.18 10.74
CA VAL A 186 8.46 -1.80 10.99
C VAL A 186 6.98 -1.76 11.38
N LYS A 187 6.58 -0.73 12.15
CA LYS A 187 5.18 -0.31 12.31
C LYS A 187 4.96 1.04 11.64
N ALA A 188 3.77 1.27 11.11
CA ALA A 188 3.36 2.59 10.64
C ALA A 188 2.08 3.08 11.34
N LYS A 189 1.97 4.40 11.43
CA LYS A 189 0.71 5.09 11.69
C LYS A 189 0.60 6.32 10.80
N VAL A 190 -0.62 6.69 10.43
CA VAL A 190 -0.92 7.93 9.73
C VAL A 190 -1.43 8.95 10.73
N LYS A 191 -0.93 10.19 10.65
CA LYS A 191 -1.27 11.27 11.57
C LYS A 191 -1.78 12.48 10.79
N ARG A 192 -2.86 13.09 11.31
CA ARG A 192 -3.40 14.36 10.82
C ARG A 192 -4.10 15.08 11.97
N GLY A 193 -3.80 16.36 12.18
CA GLY A 193 -4.56 17.20 13.13
C GLY A 193 -4.63 16.68 14.58
N GLY A 194 -3.65 15.90 15.04
CA GLY A 194 -3.65 15.28 16.37
C GLY A 194 -4.37 13.94 16.47
N MET A 195 -5.01 13.49 15.38
CA MET A 195 -5.58 12.15 15.24
C MET A 195 -4.55 11.19 14.64
N GLU A 196 -4.68 9.90 14.95
CA GLU A 196 -3.82 8.85 14.41
C GLU A 196 -4.59 7.58 14.06
N LEU A 197 -4.14 6.91 13.00
CA LEU A 197 -4.59 5.58 12.60
C LEU A 197 -3.35 4.68 12.49
N ALA A 198 -3.27 3.66 13.32
CA ALA A 198 -2.10 2.79 13.43
C ALA A 198 -2.34 1.42 12.81
N MET A 199 -1.31 0.83 12.20
CA MET A 199 -1.37 -0.56 11.77
C MET A 199 -1.42 -1.51 12.97
N ALA A 200 -2.11 -2.64 12.81
CA ALA A 200 -2.25 -3.63 13.86
C ALA A 200 -0.99 -4.51 14.03
N ALA A 201 -0.27 -4.79 12.94
CA ALA A 201 0.82 -5.77 12.91
C ALA A 201 2.09 -5.20 12.25
N GLU A 202 3.25 -5.60 12.76
CA GLU A 202 4.57 -5.25 12.20
C GLU A 202 4.78 -5.89 10.83
N GLN A 203 5.46 -5.18 9.94
CA GLN A 203 5.72 -5.64 8.56
C GLN A 203 7.21 -5.79 8.31
N ALA A 204 7.60 -6.84 7.58
CA ALA A 204 8.99 -7.11 7.19
C ALA A 204 9.40 -6.46 5.86
N THR A 205 8.50 -5.69 5.24
CA THR A 205 8.69 -4.99 3.97
C THR A 205 8.24 -3.53 4.12
N GLY A 206 8.86 -2.63 3.37
CA GLY A 206 8.43 -1.24 3.23
C GLY A 206 7.56 -0.97 2.01
N ASP A 207 7.24 -1.99 1.20
CA ASP A 207 6.32 -1.88 0.06
C ASP A 207 4.88 -1.83 0.56
N CYS A 208 4.46 -0.67 1.07
CA CYS A 208 3.23 -0.57 1.86
C CYS A 208 1.99 -0.93 1.04
N ASN A 209 1.97 -0.54 -0.24
CA ASN A 209 0.87 -0.80 -1.15
C ASN A 209 0.78 -2.26 -1.62
N SER A 210 1.80 -3.09 -1.36
CA SER A 210 1.70 -4.55 -1.59
C SER A 210 0.66 -5.24 -0.70
N CYS A 211 0.43 -4.70 0.50
CA CYS A 211 -0.67 -5.10 1.38
C CYS A 211 -1.86 -4.13 1.24
N HIS A 212 -1.59 -2.83 1.15
CA HIS A 212 -2.62 -1.79 1.04
C HIS A 212 -3.04 -1.51 -0.41
N SER A 213 -3.52 -2.56 -1.09
CA SER A 213 -4.12 -2.49 -2.42
C SER A 213 -5.55 -1.91 -2.38
N GLU A 214 -6.18 -1.72 -3.55
CA GLU A 214 -7.57 -1.26 -3.64
C GLU A 214 -8.52 -2.13 -2.81
N ALA A 215 -8.45 -3.45 -2.98
CA ALA A 215 -9.27 -4.39 -2.22
C ALA A 215 -8.67 -4.78 -0.85
N GLY A 216 -7.42 -4.39 -0.60
CA GLY A 216 -6.61 -4.94 0.48
C GLY A 216 -6.06 -6.32 0.16
N ALA A 217 -4.90 -6.62 0.72
CA ALA A 217 -4.24 -7.92 0.63
C ALA A 217 -3.62 -8.28 1.99
N ASN A 218 -3.36 -9.57 2.22
CA ASN A 218 -2.67 -10.05 3.43
C ASN A 218 -3.34 -9.59 4.74
N ASN A 219 -4.68 -9.55 4.77
CA ASN A 219 -5.53 -9.07 5.88
C ASN A 219 -5.52 -7.54 6.10
N ALA A 220 -4.88 -6.77 5.23
CA ALA A 220 -5.10 -5.33 5.21
C ALA A 220 -6.52 -5.04 4.66
N PRO A 221 -7.22 -4.02 5.20
CA PRO A 221 -8.60 -3.73 4.83
C PRO A 221 -8.75 -3.01 3.47
N GLY A 222 -7.66 -2.51 2.89
CA GLY A 222 -7.66 -1.66 1.70
C GLY A 222 -6.51 -0.66 1.73
N ARG A 223 -6.72 0.48 1.08
CA ARG A 223 -5.81 1.62 1.05
C ARG A 223 -5.46 2.15 2.43
N ILE A 224 -4.30 2.79 2.52
CA ILE A 224 -3.90 3.57 3.69
C ILE A 224 -4.72 4.85 3.68
N ILE A 225 -5.45 5.16 4.76
CA ILE A 225 -6.26 6.37 4.85
C ILE A 225 -5.73 7.33 5.92
N ALA A 226 -6.05 8.62 5.76
CA ALA A 226 -5.85 9.57 6.84
C ALA A 226 -6.94 9.41 7.93
N PRO A 227 -6.62 9.70 9.20
CA PRO A 227 -7.59 9.72 10.30
C PRO A 227 -8.64 10.83 10.17
#